data_AF-A0A530YH18-F1
#
_entry.id   AF-A0A530YH18-F1
#
_cell.length_a   1.000
_cell.length_b   1.000
_cell.length_c   1.000
_cell.angle_alpha   90.00
_cell.angle_beta   90.00
_cell.angle_gamma   90.00
#
_symmetry.space_group_name_H-M   'P 1'
#
loop_
_entity.id
_entity.type
_entity.pdbx_description
1 polymer ?
#
loop_
_entity_poly.entity_id
_entity_poly.type
_entity_poly.pdbx_seq_one_letter_code
_entity_poly.pdbx_strand_id
1 'polypeptide(L)'
;VRVAAEARVSQPQEGLCRVASGETVRDFLDEAAAIAAAETDVRAIAAGRARDAGTDSAEIEIASEFRVSTVEGQRMFIEAHVVAVASGRPRIAV
;
A
#
# COMPACT_ATOMS: atom_id res chain seq x y z
N VAL A 1 9.31 -18.04 1.43
CA VAL A 1 8.14 -17.21 1.82
C VAL A 1 7.91 -16.17 0.74
N ARG A 2 6.68 -16.05 0.26
CA ARG A 2 6.22 -14.92 -0.55
C ARG A 2 4.81 -14.56 -0.08
N VAL A 3 4.63 -13.33 0.37
CA VAL A 3 3.35 -12.79 0.86
C VAL A 3 3.14 -11.41 0.27
N ALA A 4 1.89 -10.99 0.17
CA ALA A 4 1.54 -9.66 -0.32
C ALA A 4 0.61 -8.96 0.66
N ALA A 5 0.60 -7.63 0.63
CA ALA A 5 -0.37 -6.77 1.27
C ALA A 5 -0.73 -5.64 0.31
N GLU A 6 -1.96 -5.14 0.42
CA GLU A 6 -2.47 -4.11 -0.48
C GLU A 6 -3.23 -3.01 0.27
N ALA A 7 -3.24 -1.84 -0.34
CA ALA A 7 -4.01 -0.69 0.09
C ALA A 7 -4.63 -0.01 -1.13
N ARG A 8 -5.81 0.57 -0.94
CA ARG A 8 -6.48 1.38 -1.95
C ARG A 8 -6.58 2.81 -1.47
N VAL A 9 -6.15 3.74 -2.31
CA VAL A 9 -6.33 5.17 -2.09
C VAL A 9 -7.36 5.65 -3.10
N SER A 10 -8.42 6.31 -2.65
CA SER A 10 -9.49 6.82 -3.52
C SER A 10 -9.79 8.28 -3.18
N GLN A 11 -10.33 9.03 -4.12
CA GLN A 11 -10.79 10.39 -3.89
C GLN A 11 -12.32 10.47 -3.99
N PRO A 12 -13.05 10.20 -2.90
CA PRO A 12 -14.51 10.26 -2.90
C PRO A 12 -15.06 11.68 -3.10
N GLN A 13 -14.30 12.70 -2.66
CA GLN A 13 -14.58 14.11 -2.89
C GLN A 13 -13.27 14.85 -3.16
N GLU A 14 -13.34 15.93 -3.92
CA GLU A 14 -12.18 16.78 -4.18
C GLU A 14 -11.56 17.25 -2.85
N GLY A 15 -10.23 17.20 -2.76
CA GLY A 15 -9.49 17.52 -1.54
C GLY A 15 -9.57 16.50 -0.39
N LEU A 16 -10.24 15.35 -0.56
CA LEU A 16 -10.23 14.25 0.41
C LEU A 16 -9.75 12.95 -0.23
N CYS A 17 -8.64 12.43 0.25
CA CYS A 17 -8.13 11.11 -0.11
C CYS A 17 -8.43 10.12 1.02
N ARG A 18 -9.08 9.00 0.70
CA ARG A 18 -9.38 7.92 1.63
C ARG A 18 -8.48 6.73 1.35
N VAL A 19 -7.76 6.28 2.37
CA VAL A 19 -6.92 5.08 2.35
C VAL A 19 -7.65 3.95 3.06
N ALA A 20 -7.83 2.83 2.37
CA ALA A 20 -8.23 1.55 2.95
C ALA A 20 -7.01 0.61 2.92
N SER A 21 -6.55 0.17 4.10
CA SER A 21 -5.43 -0.77 4.22
C SER A 21 -5.66 -1.75 5.36
N GLY A 22 -5.58 -3.04 5.06
CA GLY A 22 -5.95 -4.10 5.99
C GLY A 22 -7.38 -3.90 6.51
N GLU A 23 -7.54 -3.78 7.82
CA GLU A 23 -8.82 -3.53 8.48
C GLU A 23 -9.07 -2.05 8.81
N THR A 24 -8.18 -1.17 8.37
CA THR A 24 -8.21 0.26 8.70
C THR A 24 -8.66 1.11 7.52
N VAL A 25 -9.41 2.17 7.82
CA VAL A 25 -9.80 3.21 6.87
C VAL A 25 -9.44 4.56 7.47
N ARG A 26 -8.73 5.41 6.72
CA ARG A 26 -8.26 6.72 7.17
C ARG A 26 -8.38 7.75 6.05
N ASP A 27 -8.72 8.97 6.43
CA ASP A 27 -8.87 10.09 5.51
C ASP A 27 -7.69 11.07 5.63
N PHE A 28 -7.30 11.65 4.50
CA PHE A 28 -6.22 12.59 4.33
C PHE A 28 -6.68 13.73 3.43
N LEU A 29 -6.14 14.93 3.64
CA LEU A 29 -6.44 16.10 2.80
C LEU A 29 -5.42 16.33 1.68
N ASP A 30 -4.38 15.49 1.63
CA ASP A 30 -3.28 15.58 0.68
C ASP A 30 -3.05 14.20 0.05
N GLU A 31 -2.97 14.16 -1.28
CA GLU A 31 -2.77 12.94 -2.05
C GLU A 31 -1.44 12.27 -1.69
N ALA A 32 -0.35 13.05 -1.61
CA ALA A 32 0.98 12.50 -1.32
C ALA A 32 1.05 11.89 0.08
N ALA A 33 0.43 12.53 1.08
CA ALA A 33 0.30 12.00 2.43
C ALA A 33 -0.53 10.70 2.46
N ALA A 34 -1.62 10.63 1.69
CA ALA A 34 -2.44 9.42 1.59
C ALA A 34 -1.66 8.25 0.98
N ILE A 35 -0.90 8.50 -0.10
CA ILE A 35 -0.07 7.49 -0.75
C ILE A 35 1.06 7.04 0.18
N ALA A 36 1.77 7.96 0.84
CA ALA A 36 2.83 7.62 1.78
C ALA A 36 2.32 6.79 2.97
N ALA A 37 1.12 7.10 3.47
CA ALA A 37 0.46 6.30 4.49
C ALA A 37 0.10 4.90 3.99
N ALA A 38 -0.45 4.78 2.77
CA ALA A 38 -0.75 3.50 2.15
C ALA A 38 0.50 2.62 1.99
N GLU A 39 1.61 3.18 1.47
CA GLU A 39 2.89 2.48 1.32
C GLU A 39 3.47 2.03 2.67
N THR A 40 3.36 2.88 3.69
CA THR A 40 3.81 2.54 5.06
C THR A 40 3.01 1.37 5.62
N ASP A 41 1.68 1.40 5.46
CA ASP A 41 0.80 0.34 5.95
C ASP A 41 1.09 -0.99 5.26
N VAL A 42 1.10 -1.02 3.92
CA VAL A 42 1.30 -2.28 3.19
C VAL A 42 2.68 -2.87 3.46
N ARG A 43 3.71 -2.04 3.65
CA ARG A 43 5.05 -2.49 4.06
C ARG A 43 5.00 -3.16 5.43
N ALA A 44 4.36 -2.53 6.41
CA ALA A 44 4.25 -3.07 7.76
C ALA A 44 3.45 -4.38 7.79
N ILE A 45 2.33 -4.44 7.05
CA ILE A 45 1.49 -5.63 6.95
C ILE A 45 2.24 -6.78 6.26
N ALA A 46 2.89 -6.51 5.12
CA ALA A 46 3.66 -7.53 4.40
C ALA A 46 4.84 -8.05 5.24
N ALA A 47 5.54 -7.17 5.97
CA ALA A 47 6.61 -7.55 6.89
C ALA A 47 6.09 -8.42 8.05
N GLY A 48 4.95 -8.08 8.64
CA GLY A 48 4.28 -8.91 9.65
C GLY A 48 3.97 -10.31 9.11
N ARG A 49 3.28 -10.38 7.98
CA ARG A 49 2.94 -11.64 7.31
C ARG A 49 4.16 -12.49 6.96
N ALA A 50 5.27 -11.86 6.55
CA ALA A 50 6.49 -12.57 6.21
C ALA A 50 7.16 -13.20 7.44
N ARG A 51 7.17 -12.47 8.57
CA ARG A 51 7.66 -12.98 9.87
C ARG A 51 6.82 -14.14 10.36
N ASP A 52 5.50 -14.02 10.29
CA ASP A 52 4.56 -15.08 10.69
C ASP A 52 4.72 -16.32 9.80
N ALA A 53 5.01 -16.12 8.51
CA ALA A 53 5.36 -17.18 7.57
C ALA A 53 6.78 -17.75 7.73
N GLY A 54 7.55 -17.26 8.71
CA GLY A 54 8.83 -17.82 9.12
C GLY A 54 10.06 -17.15 8.50
N THR A 55 9.96 -15.95 7.94
CA THR A 55 11.10 -15.17 7.43
C THR A 55 11.37 -13.95 8.30
N ASP A 56 12.54 -13.90 8.96
CA ASP A 56 12.92 -12.77 9.83
C ASP A 56 13.44 -11.55 9.03
N SER A 57 14.03 -11.80 7.86
CA SER A 57 14.54 -10.76 6.95
C SER A 57 13.93 -10.95 5.57
N ALA A 58 12.78 -10.30 5.33
CA ALA A 58 12.13 -10.30 4.03
C ALA A 58 12.55 -9.06 3.23
N GLU A 59 12.87 -9.25 1.96
CA GLU A 59 12.95 -8.17 0.98
C GLU A 59 11.53 -7.75 0.59
N ILE A 60 11.26 -6.44 0.63
CA ILE A 60 9.92 -5.90 0.37
C ILE A 60 9.98 -4.95 -0.82
N GLU A 61 9.31 -5.33 -1.89
CA GLU A 61 9.07 -4.50 -3.07
C GLU A 61 7.70 -3.85 -2.96
N ILE A 62 7.59 -2.59 -3.35
CA ILE A 62 6.31 -1.87 -3.42
C ILE A 62 6.07 -1.42 -4.86
N ALA A 63 4.87 -1.70 -5.35
CA ALA A 63 4.38 -1.20 -6.62
C ALA A 63 3.10 -0.38 -6.39
N SER A 64 3.00 0.77 -7.05
CA SER A 64 1.86 1.67 -6.96
C SER A 64 1.32 1.93 -8.36
N GLU A 65 0.07 1.55 -8.61
CA GLU A 65 -0.65 1.83 -9.84
C GLU A 65 -1.59 3.02 -9.61
N PHE A 66 -1.47 4.06 -10.44
CA PHE A 66 -2.28 5.26 -10.33
C PHE A 66 -3.28 5.33 -11.49
N ARG A 67 -4.57 5.48 -11.15
CA ARG A 67 -5.60 5.88 -12.09
C ARG A 67 -5.84 7.38 -11.94
N VAL A 68 -5.42 8.12 -12.96
CA VAL A 68 -5.57 9.57 -13.06
C VAL A 68 -6.33 9.90 -14.34
N SER A 69 -7.04 11.02 -14.33
CA SER A 69 -7.69 11.59 -15.50
C SER A 69 -7.14 13.00 -15.76
N THR A 70 -7.41 13.53 -16.95
CA THR A 70 -7.12 14.92 -17.30
C THR A 70 -8.45 15.63 -17.57
N VAL A 71 -8.76 16.67 -16.79
CA VAL A 71 -9.94 17.52 -16.95
C VAL A 71 -9.44 18.95 -17.15
N GLU A 72 -9.83 19.60 -18.25
CA GLU A 72 -9.40 20.97 -18.58
C GLU A 72 -7.87 21.20 -18.56
N GLY A 73 -7.10 20.15 -18.85
CA GLY A 73 -5.63 20.19 -18.83
C GLY A 73 -5.01 20.00 -17.44
N GLN A 74 -5.80 19.81 -16.40
CA GLN A 74 -5.34 19.52 -15.04
C GLN A 74 -5.43 18.02 -14.73
N ARG A 75 -4.39 17.49 -14.08
CA ARG A 75 -4.37 16.11 -13.56
C ARG A 75 -5.38 16.00 -12.42
N MET A 76 -6.36 15.12 -12.59
CA MET A 76 -7.32 14.74 -11.56
C MET A 76 -7.00 13.33 -11.07
N PHE A 77 -6.79 13.18 -9.77
CA PHE A 77 -6.61 11.88 -9.14
C PHE A 77 -7.98 11.17 -9.00
N ILE A 78 -8.01 9.86 -9.26
CA ILE A 78 -9.22 9.04 -9.06
C ILE A 78 -8.95 8.03 -7.96
N GLU A 79 -7.94 7.20 -8.19
CA GLU A 79 -7.55 6.16 -7.24
C GLU A 79 -6.09 5.73 -7.46
N ALA A 80 -5.52 5.08 -6.45
CA ALA A 80 -4.30 4.31 -6.57
C ALA A 80 -4.47 2.95 -5.87
N HIS A 81 -3.81 1.94 -6.43
CA HIS A 81 -3.65 0.62 -5.82
C HIS A 81 -2.19 0.42 -5.48
N VAL A 82 -1.90 0.25 -4.20
CA VAL A 82 -0.55 0.07 -3.68
C VAL A 82 -0.42 -1.37 -3.20
N VAL A 83 0.58 -2.09 -3.70
CA VAL A 83 0.84 -3.49 -3.37
C VAL A 83 2.27 -3.61 -2.88
N ALA A 84 2.44 -4.16 -1.67
CA ALA A 84 3.73 -4.59 -1.15
C ALA A 84 3.85 -6.10 -1.27
N VAL A 85 4.96 -6.57 -1.81
CA VAL A 85 5.31 -8.00 -1.86
C VAL A 85 6.55 -8.22 -1.01
N ALA A 86 6.40 -9.04 0.03
CA ALA A 86 7.52 -9.48 0.85
C ALA A 86 7.95 -10.89 0.42
N SER A 87 9.25 -11.06 0.20
CA SER A 87 9.84 -12.35 -0.17
C SER A 87 11.10 -12.66 0.66
N GLY A 88 11.32 -13.93 0.95
CA GLY A 88 12.52 -14.35 1.67
C GLY A 88 12.56 -15.83 1.98
N ARG A 89 13.66 -16.26 2.57
CA ARG A 89 13.90 -17.67 2.91
C ARG A 89 13.20 -17.99 4.25
N PRO A 90 12.42 -19.09 4.35
CA PRO A 90 11.91 -19.54 5.62
C PRO A 90 13.06 -19.94 6.55
N ARG A 91 12.89 -19.76 7.86
CA ARG A 91 13.75 -20.37 8.87
C ARG A 91 13.69 -21.88 8.72
N ILE A 92 14.84 -22.53 8.65
CA ILE A 92 14.91 -23.98 8.87
C ILE A 92 14.92 -24.15 10.39
N ALA A 93 13.85 -24.72 10.93
CA ALA A 93 13.82 -25.12 12.32
C ALA A 93 14.88 -26.21 12.54
N VAL A 94 15.79 -25.98 13.50
CA VAL A 94 16.69 -27.00 14.08
C VAL A 94 16.06 -27.57 15.35
#